data_AF-A0A011TFP5-F1
#
_entry.id   AF-A0A011TFP5-F1
#
_cell.length_a   1.000
_cell.length_b   1.000
_cell.length_c   1.000
_cell.angle_alpha   90.00
_cell.angle_beta   90.00
_cell.angle_gamma   90.00
#
_symmetry.space_group_name_H-M   'P 1'
#
loop_
_entity.id
_entity.type
_entity.pdbx_description
1 polymer ?
#
loop_
_entity_poly.entity_id
_entity_poly.type
_entity_poly.pdbx_seq_one_letter_code
_entity_poly.pdbx_strand_id
1 'polypeptide(L)'
;MQAIARADVFYLHPTTGMKSATDNVPVDDPQARETAHVMLMTQATPFNGLARIYAPHYRQAALHVFDGNETAFQGPMNRAYEDIRRAFAYYAEHDNHDRPFFLVGHSQGSNHGLRLLIEEISGTPLAARLVAAYLPGMPMPHATFDTHLATIAPCTTPVQTGCVAAWGVFAEGYRDFGDWEAVNHFWDADVGRWRSAKGMSLVNVNPVNWREDDAPTLPAAHLGAVPFGVAQSHFSRVMPHLVGARTVSGYTLVSPTPLSADLFYDGGVFDEGNYHVFDIALFWADLRANARNRFVAFLAAQGQAAGPLIIAPAAVTAIAGRPFRLTLGLRNGPAAFNAEGLPAGLSLDSDTGEISGTPRTMGRHVVTLTATAPAATDIAELVLLIEADSPHQRD
;
A
#
# COMPACT_ATOMS: atom_id res chain seq x y z
N MET A 1 12.57 9.15 -10.78
CA MET A 1 11.08 9.22 -10.83
C MET A 1 10.49 10.27 -9.91
N GLN A 2 10.83 10.35 -8.61
CA GLN A 2 10.18 11.33 -7.70
C GLN A 2 10.28 12.80 -8.12
N ALA A 3 11.39 13.24 -8.73
CA ALA A 3 11.57 14.63 -9.19
C ALA A 3 10.58 15.09 -10.27
N ILE A 4 9.98 14.15 -11.00
CA ILE A 4 9.00 14.40 -12.06
C ILE A 4 7.61 13.84 -11.72
N ALA A 5 7.45 13.27 -10.52
CA ALA A 5 6.18 12.72 -10.10
C ALA A 5 5.11 13.81 -10.15
N ARG A 6 3.85 13.42 -10.40
CA ARG A 6 2.71 14.35 -10.51
C ARG A 6 1.73 14.22 -9.34
N ALA A 7 1.98 13.29 -8.43
CA ALA A 7 1.28 13.13 -7.18
C ALA A 7 2.25 13.06 -6.00
N ASP A 8 1.71 13.16 -4.80
CA ASP A 8 2.42 12.98 -3.54
C ASP A 8 1.78 11.85 -2.73
N VAL A 9 2.54 11.30 -1.79
CA VAL A 9 2.08 10.35 -0.77
C VAL A 9 2.45 10.95 0.57
N PHE A 10 1.46 11.15 1.43
CA PHE A 10 1.68 11.38 2.85
C PHE A 10 1.57 10.03 3.56
N TYR A 11 2.71 9.46 3.95
CA TYR A 11 2.83 8.12 4.52
C TYR A 11 3.01 8.17 6.03
N LEU A 12 2.13 7.45 6.75
CA LEU A 12 2.15 7.29 8.20
C LEU A 12 2.60 5.88 8.53
N HIS A 13 3.82 5.76 9.05
CA HIS A 13 4.38 4.47 9.44
C HIS A 13 3.61 3.83 10.61
N PRO A 14 3.64 2.49 10.76
CA PRO A 14 2.99 1.80 11.87
C PRO A 14 3.76 1.99 13.16
N THR A 15 3.32 1.32 14.23
CA THR A 15 4.05 1.21 15.50
C THR A 15 5.47 0.72 15.26
N THR A 16 6.46 1.57 15.54
CA THR A 16 7.89 1.21 15.46
C THR A 16 8.54 1.05 16.84
N GLY A 17 7.84 1.48 17.90
CA GLY A 17 8.23 1.33 19.31
C GLY A 17 7.93 -0.06 19.88
N MET A 18 8.55 -1.11 19.33
CA MET A 18 8.17 -2.51 19.60
C MET A 18 8.51 -3.03 21.02
N LYS A 19 9.60 -2.53 21.62
CA LYS A 19 10.11 -3.02 22.93
C LYS A 19 10.31 -1.89 23.95
N SER A 20 9.57 -0.79 23.79
CA SER A 20 9.75 0.38 24.64
C SER A 20 9.09 0.21 26.01
N ALA A 21 9.72 0.75 27.05
CA ALA A 21 9.14 0.85 28.40
C ALA A 21 8.34 2.15 28.60
N THR A 22 8.39 3.07 27.65
CA THR A 22 7.65 4.34 27.70
C THR A 22 6.46 4.30 26.76
N ASP A 23 5.33 4.85 27.19
CA ASP A 23 4.10 4.83 26.37
C ASP A 23 4.26 5.60 25.05
N ASN A 24 5.05 6.67 25.04
CA ASN A 24 5.43 7.35 23.80
C ASN A 24 6.92 7.27 23.52
N VAL A 25 7.28 6.64 22.41
CA VAL A 25 8.68 6.53 21.98
C VAL A 25 9.12 7.85 21.33
N PRO A 26 10.27 8.43 21.77
CA PRO A 26 10.82 9.65 21.17
C PRO A 26 11.14 9.50 19.67
N VAL A 27 11.11 10.62 18.93
CA VAL A 27 11.41 10.65 17.47
C VAL A 27 12.86 10.29 17.12
N ASP A 28 13.76 10.43 18.09
CA ASP A 28 15.19 10.17 17.99
C ASP A 28 15.60 8.81 18.57
N ASP A 29 14.64 8.00 19.03
CA ASP A 29 14.93 6.64 19.51
C ASP A 29 15.55 5.78 18.39
N PRO A 30 16.76 5.23 18.60
CA PRO A 30 17.49 4.56 17.53
C PRO A 30 16.83 3.26 17.07
N GLN A 31 16.18 2.51 17.97
CA GLN A 31 15.50 1.27 17.61
C GLN A 31 14.24 1.55 16.80
N ALA A 32 13.41 2.49 17.25
CA ALA A 32 12.21 2.88 16.54
C ALA A 32 12.52 3.50 15.17
N ARG A 33 13.63 4.24 15.05
CA ARG A 33 14.11 4.77 13.77
C ARG A 33 14.52 3.67 12.80
N GLU A 34 15.29 2.67 13.25
CA GLU A 34 15.69 1.54 12.42
C GLU A 34 14.46 0.77 11.94
N THR A 35 13.51 0.48 12.84
CA THR A 35 12.24 -0.15 12.45
C THR A 35 11.45 0.73 11.48
N ALA A 36 11.40 2.05 11.69
CA ALA A 36 10.71 2.97 10.76
C ALA A 36 11.35 2.96 9.36
N HIS A 37 12.68 2.88 9.25
CA HIS A 37 13.37 2.75 7.96
C HIS A 37 12.97 1.45 7.23
N VAL A 38 12.91 0.34 7.96
CA VAL A 38 12.45 -0.95 7.42
C VAL A 38 10.99 -0.85 6.95
N MET A 39 10.09 -0.27 7.75
CA MET A 39 8.67 -0.12 7.39
C MET A 39 8.47 0.83 6.21
N LEU A 40 9.21 1.94 6.14
CA LEU A 40 9.17 2.85 4.99
C LEU A 40 9.54 2.12 3.70
N MET A 41 10.58 1.29 3.77
CA MET A 41 11.04 0.47 2.64
C MET A 41 9.98 -0.55 2.24
N THR A 42 9.24 -1.13 3.19
CA THR A 42 8.26 -2.20 2.89
C THR A 42 6.88 -1.70 2.50
N GLN A 43 6.47 -0.55 3.02
CA GLN A 43 5.08 -0.10 2.96
C GLN A 43 4.85 1.14 2.09
N ALA A 44 5.85 2.01 1.92
CA ALA A 44 5.73 3.19 1.07
C ALA A 44 6.23 2.96 -0.37
N THR A 45 7.03 1.92 -0.61
CA THR A 45 7.58 1.61 -1.93
C THR A 45 6.57 1.18 -3.00
N PRO A 46 5.34 0.70 -2.72
CA PRO A 46 4.34 0.55 -3.78
C PRO A 46 4.15 1.85 -4.59
N PHE A 47 4.31 3.01 -3.95
CA PHE A 47 4.00 4.31 -4.52
C PHE A 47 5.22 5.08 -5.06
N ASN A 48 6.45 4.62 -4.80
CA ASN A 48 7.69 5.37 -5.08
C ASN A 48 7.98 5.64 -6.58
N GLY A 49 7.33 4.90 -7.48
CA GLY A 49 7.39 5.11 -8.93
C GLY A 49 6.36 6.11 -9.45
N LEU A 50 5.34 6.41 -8.64
CA LEU A 50 4.20 7.24 -9.01
C LEU A 50 4.24 8.63 -8.36
N ALA A 51 4.68 8.70 -7.10
CA ALA A 51 4.50 9.85 -6.24
C ALA A 51 5.77 10.20 -5.44
N ARG A 52 5.87 11.48 -5.04
CA ARG A 52 6.86 11.90 -4.02
C ARG A 52 6.41 11.36 -2.66
N ILE A 53 7.33 10.79 -1.88
CA ILE A 53 6.98 10.22 -0.57
C ILE A 53 7.37 11.19 0.55
N TYR A 54 6.37 11.64 1.29
CA TYR A 54 6.51 12.42 2.51
C TYR A 54 6.17 11.52 3.70
N ALA A 55 7.15 11.26 4.56
CA ALA A 55 7.02 10.35 5.69
C ALA A 55 7.52 11.06 6.96
N PRO A 56 6.63 11.68 7.76
CA PRO A 56 7.05 12.34 8.99
C PRO A 56 7.60 11.35 10.00
N HIS A 57 8.64 11.77 10.72
CA HIS A 57 9.05 11.11 11.95
C HIS A 57 8.23 11.72 13.10
N TYR A 58 7.47 10.89 13.82
CA TYR A 58 6.60 11.36 14.88
C TYR A 58 6.70 10.45 16.11
N ARG A 59 6.41 11.00 17.31
CA ARG A 59 6.41 10.19 18.53
C ARG A 59 5.38 9.08 18.37
N GLN A 60 5.78 7.84 18.63
CA GLN A 60 4.89 6.67 18.51
C GLN A 60 4.20 6.40 19.82
N ALA A 61 2.96 5.91 19.79
CA ALA A 61 2.50 5.03 20.88
C ALA A 61 3.29 3.71 20.79
N ALA A 62 3.87 3.24 21.90
CA ALA A 62 4.57 1.97 21.97
C ALA A 62 3.60 0.78 21.82
N LEU A 63 4.11 -0.40 21.44
CA LEU A 63 3.25 -1.57 21.16
C LEU A 63 2.37 -1.96 22.36
N HIS A 64 2.92 -1.94 23.57
CA HIS A 64 2.18 -2.30 24.80
C HIS A 64 0.99 -1.37 25.11
N VAL A 65 0.91 -0.20 24.49
CA VAL A 65 -0.23 0.71 24.65
C VAL A 65 -1.51 0.08 24.09
N PHE A 66 -1.41 -0.74 23.05
CA PHE A 66 -2.55 -1.42 22.42
C PHE A 66 -3.16 -2.52 23.30
N ASP A 67 -2.37 -3.09 24.21
CA ASP A 67 -2.84 -4.08 25.20
C ASP A 67 -3.54 -3.42 26.41
N GLY A 68 -3.46 -2.09 26.51
CA GLY A 68 -4.08 -1.31 27.58
C GLY A 68 -5.59 -1.11 27.39
N ASN A 69 -6.25 -0.57 28.43
CA ASN A 69 -7.64 -0.15 28.29
C ASN A 69 -7.76 1.19 27.52
N GLU A 70 -8.97 1.52 27.06
CA GLU A 70 -9.21 2.75 26.28
C GLU A 70 -8.74 4.03 26.99
N THR A 71 -8.78 4.09 28.33
CA THR A 71 -8.31 5.26 29.08
C THR A 71 -6.81 5.43 28.96
N ALA A 72 -6.04 4.34 29.12
CA ALA A 72 -4.59 4.33 28.94
C ALA A 72 -4.20 4.62 27.48
N PHE A 73 -5.04 4.23 26.52
CA PHE A 73 -4.82 4.44 25.09
C PHE A 73 -4.88 5.93 24.68
N GLN A 74 -5.70 6.75 25.35
CA GLN A 74 -5.96 8.13 24.93
C GLN A 74 -4.70 9.00 24.84
N GLY A 75 -3.97 9.10 25.96
CA GLY A 75 -2.85 10.03 26.11
C GLY A 75 -1.75 9.79 25.07
N PRO A 76 -1.24 8.55 24.94
CA PRO A 76 -0.20 8.24 23.99
C PRO A 76 -0.59 8.45 22.53
N MET A 77 -1.78 8.02 22.13
CA MET A 77 -2.27 8.17 20.76
C MET A 77 -2.58 9.62 20.40
N ASN A 78 -3.09 10.42 21.33
CA ASN A 78 -3.30 11.86 21.09
C ASN A 78 -1.98 12.59 20.88
N ARG A 79 -0.94 12.30 21.67
CA ARG A 79 0.39 12.91 21.50
C ARG A 79 1.05 12.53 20.18
N ALA A 80 0.93 11.26 19.77
CA ALA A 80 1.39 10.79 18.48
C ALA A 80 0.66 11.52 17.32
N TYR A 81 -0.67 11.62 17.42
CA TYR A 81 -1.48 12.32 16.44
C TYR A 81 -1.14 13.81 16.32
N GLU A 82 -0.88 14.51 17.42
CA GLU A 82 -0.52 15.94 17.39
C GLU A 82 0.75 16.19 16.55
N ASP A 83 1.73 15.30 16.62
CA ASP A 83 2.95 15.38 15.81
C ASP A 83 2.63 15.18 14.32
N ILE A 84 1.82 14.16 14.00
CA ILE A 84 1.35 13.90 12.64
C ILE A 84 0.59 15.10 12.08
N ARG A 85 -0.34 15.66 12.86
CA ARG A 85 -1.20 16.78 12.47
C ARG A 85 -0.36 18.00 12.11
N ARG A 86 0.66 18.33 12.92
CA ARG A 86 1.60 19.42 12.61
C ARG A 86 2.43 19.13 11.36
N ALA A 87 2.89 17.90 11.17
CA ALA A 87 3.63 17.53 9.97
C ALA A 87 2.77 17.56 8.70
N PHE A 88 1.50 17.13 8.78
CA PHE A 88 0.57 17.18 7.67
C PHE A 88 0.23 18.62 7.29
N ALA A 89 -0.01 19.49 8.27
CA ALA A 89 -0.23 20.92 8.04
C ALA A 89 0.98 21.56 7.32
N TYR A 90 2.21 21.28 7.80
CA TYR A 90 3.43 21.77 7.15
C TYR A 90 3.53 21.27 5.69
N TYR A 91 3.30 19.97 5.47
CA TYR A 91 3.31 19.39 4.12
C TYR A 91 2.28 20.05 3.21
N ALA A 92 1.03 20.22 3.69
CA ALA A 92 -0.05 20.80 2.91
C ALA A 92 0.21 22.26 2.54
N GLU A 93 0.83 23.03 3.44
CA GLU A 93 1.12 24.46 3.25
C GLU A 93 2.38 24.70 2.40
N HIS A 94 3.45 23.92 2.60
CA HIS A 94 4.78 24.25 2.08
C HIS A 94 5.30 23.30 1.01
N ASP A 95 4.83 22.05 0.97
CA ASP A 95 5.44 21.02 0.13
C ASP A 95 4.53 20.51 -0.99
N ASN A 96 3.22 20.40 -0.72
CA ASN A 96 2.24 19.81 -1.63
C ASN A 96 2.02 20.67 -2.88
N HIS A 97 2.00 22.00 -2.78
CA HIS A 97 1.81 22.93 -3.91
C HIS A 97 0.63 22.52 -4.84
N ASP A 98 -0.55 22.27 -4.25
CA ASP A 98 -1.78 21.90 -4.95
C ASP A 98 -1.75 20.58 -5.74
N ARG A 99 -0.78 19.72 -5.45
CA ARG A 99 -0.66 18.42 -6.11
C ARG A 99 -1.68 17.42 -5.57
N PRO A 100 -2.23 16.55 -6.43
CA PRO A 100 -3.02 15.42 -5.95
C PRO A 100 -2.18 14.54 -5.05
N PHE A 101 -2.80 13.97 -4.01
CA PHE A 101 -2.08 13.16 -3.04
C PHE A 101 -2.81 11.90 -2.63
N PHE A 102 -2.03 10.92 -2.19
CA PHE A 102 -2.48 9.75 -1.46
C PHE A 102 -2.22 9.92 0.02
N LEU A 103 -3.15 9.45 0.85
CA LEU A 103 -2.90 9.24 2.27
C LEU A 103 -2.64 7.75 2.48
N VAL A 104 -1.48 7.38 3.00
CA VAL A 104 -1.12 5.97 3.19
C VAL A 104 -0.76 5.77 4.65
N GLY A 105 -1.32 4.75 5.28
CA GLY A 105 -1.01 4.38 6.65
C GLY A 105 -0.92 2.87 6.80
N HIS A 106 -0.37 2.41 7.92
CA HIS A 106 -0.52 1.02 8.36
C HIS A 106 -0.67 0.99 9.87
N SER A 107 -1.50 0.08 10.40
CA SER A 107 -1.65 -0.12 11.85
C SER A 107 -1.98 1.21 12.57
N GLN A 108 -1.18 1.64 13.56
CA GLN A 108 -1.23 2.96 14.20
C GLN A 108 -1.33 4.13 13.19
N GLY A 109 -0.55 4.06 12.10
CA GLY A 109 -0.58 5.04 11.02
C GLY A 109 -1.93 5.08 10.30
N SER A 110 -2.63 3.94 10.18
CA SER A 110 -3.99 3.88 9.64
C SER A 110 -5.01 4.52 10.58
N ASN A 111 -4.87 4.32 11.89
CA ASN A 111 -5.71 4.99 12.89
C ASN A 111 -5.57 6.51 12.81
N HIS A 112 -4.33 7.00 12.74
CA HIS A 112 -4.07 8.43 12.59
C HIS A 112 -4.45 8.97 11.21
N GLY A 113 -4.32 8.17 10.15
CA GLY A 113 -4.78 8.49 8.82
C GLY A 113 -6.30 8.71 8.77
N LEU A 114 -7.08 7.84 9.40
CA LEU A 114 -8.52 8.05 9.57
C LEU A 114 -8.79 9.38 10.29
N ARG A 115 -8.09 9.66 11.39
CA ARG A 115 -8.30 10.90 12.14
C ARG A 115 -7.91 12.16 11.34
N LEU A 116 -6.84 12.11 10.53
CA LEU A 116 -6.53 13.18 9.58
C LEU A 116 -7.65 13.35 8.54
N LEU A 117 -8.22 12.26 8.03
CA LEU A 117 -9.35 12.35 7.10
C LEU A 117 -10.53 13.09 7.74
N ILE A 118 -10.85 12.77 8.99
CA ILE A 118 -11.96 13.37 9.73
C ILE A 118 -11.68 14.85 10.05
N GLU A 119 -10.53 15.17 10.66
CA GLU A 119 -10.29 16.47 11.27
C GLU A 119 -9.68 17.51 10.31
N GLU A 120 -8.90 17.08 9.32
CA GLU A 120 -8.06 17.99 8.51
C GLU A 120 -8.40 17.96 7.01
N ILE A 121 -8.98 16.88 6.49
CA ILE A 121 -9.21 16.69 5.05
C ILE A 121 -10.70 16.83 4.67
N SER A 122 -11.59 16.10 5.36
CA SER A 122 -13.03 16.12 5.08
C SER A 122 -13.60 17.52 5.24
N GLY A 123 -14.42 17.96 4.28
CA GLY A 123 -15.00 19.31 4.29
C GLY A 123 -14.04 20.45 3.95
N THR A 124 -12.77 20.18 3.61
CA THR A 124 -11.79 21.20 3.21
C THR A 124 -11.42 21.07 1.71
N PRO A 125 -10.76 22.08 1.11
CA PRO A 125 -10.24 21.97 -0.26
C PRO A 125 -9.20 20.85 -0.47
N LEU A 126 -8.69 20.22 0.60
CA LEU A 126 -7.80 19.06 0.50
C LEU A 126 -8.56 17.81 0.05
N ALA A 127 -9.83 17.64 0.43
CA ALA A 127 -10.63 16.49 -0.01
C ALA A 127 -10.71 16.38 -1.54
N ALA A 128 -10.79 17.51 -2.25
CA ALA A 128 -10.80 17.56 -3.71
C ALA A 128 -9.47 17.13 -4.36
N ARG A 129 -8.38 17.09 -3.60
CA ARG A 129 -7.03 16.67 -4.02
C ARG A 129 -6.68 15.24 -3.63
N LEU A 130 -7.52 14.60 -2.82
CA LEU A 130 -7.30 13.22 -2.38
C LEU A 130 -7.57 12.24 -3.54
N VAL A 131 -6.52 11.57 -4.01
CA VAL A 131 -6.65 10.50 -5.01
C VAL A 131 -7.31 9.28 -4.37
N ALA A 132 -6.73 8.80 -3.27
CA ALA A 132 -7.29 7.76 -2.41
C ALA A 132 -6.53 7.71 -1.08
N ALA A 133 -7.15 7.16 -0.05
CA ALA A 133 -6.48 6.73 1.16
C ALA A 133 -6.34 5.19 1.19
N TYR A 134 -5.14 4.69 1.51
CA TYR A 134 -4.89 3.27 1.76
C TYR A 134 -4.50 3.10 3.22
N LEU A 135 -5.40 2.54 4.03
CA LEU A 135 -5.28 2.46 5.50
C LEU A 135 -5.41 1.01 6.01
N PRO A 136 -4.51 0.09 5.61
CA PRO A 136 -4.50 -1.30 6.10
C PRO A 136 -4.14 -1.50 7.58
N GLY A 137 -4.45 -2.69 8.08
CA GLY A 137 -4.09 -3.22 9.39
C GLY A 137 -5.05 -2.88 10.52
N MET A 138 -5.80 -1.79 10.39
CA MET A 138 -6.82 -1.40 11.38
C MET A 138 -8.13 -1.04 10.68
N PRO A 139 -8.91 -2.03 10.20
CA PRO A 139 -10.20 -1.80 9.57
C PRO A 139 -11.11 -0.94 10.45
N MET A 140 -11.76 0.06 9.85
CA MET A 140 -12.53 1.06 10.59
C MET A 140 -14.04 0.81 10.50
N PRO A 141 -14.83 1.22 11.51
CA PRO A 141 -16.28 1.01 11.45
C PRO A 141 -16.94 1.77 10.31
N HIS A 142 -17.87 1.14 9.59
CA HIS A 142 -18.69 1.77 8.53
C HIS A 142 -19.36 3.06 9.01
N ALA A 143 -19.87 3.07 10.24
CA ALA A 143 -20.55 4.22 10.84
C ALA A 143 -19.71 5.51 10.83
N THR A 144 -18.37 5.39 10.84
CA THR A 144 -17.44 6.54 10.74
C THR A 144 -17.60 7.26 9.39
N PHE A 145 -17.84 6.50 8.33
CA PHE A 145 -17.98 7.03 6.97
C PHE A 145 -19.33 7.69 6.74
N ASP A 146 -20.38 7.13 7.35
CA ASP A 146 -21.75 7.68 7.26
C ASP A 146 -21.90 9.04 7.95
N THR A 147 -21.06 9.32 8.95
CA THR A 147 -21.20 10.47 9.86
C THR A 147 -20.16 11.56 9.63
N HIS A 148 -18.88 11.20 9.54
CA HIS A 148 -17.76 12.16 9.58
C HIS A 148 -17.06 12.35 8.23
N LEU A 149 -17.29 11.45 7.28
CA LEU A 149 -16.61 11.46 5.97
C LEU A 149 -17.62 11.57 4.81
N ALA A 150 -18.52 12.56 4.88
CA ALA A 150 -19.67 12.72 3.98
C ALA A 150 -19.34 12.65 2.47
N THR A 151 -18.12 13.00 2.04
CA THR A 151 -17.68 12.92 0.65
C THR A 151 -16.55 11.92 0.40
N ILE A 152 -16.07 11.23 1.43
CA ILE A 152 -14.95 10.28 1.36
C ILE A 152 -15.46 8.93 1.84
N ALA A 153 -16.03 8.15 0.93
CA ALA A 153 -16.58 6.84 1.22
C ALA A 153 -15.51 5.72 1.15
N PRO A 154 -15.80 4.51 1.63
CA PRO A 154 -15.03 3.34 1.29
C PRO A 154 -14.95 3.15 -0.25
N CYS A 155 -13.86 2.54 -0.70
CA CYS A 155 -13.67 2.26 -2.12
C CYS A 155 -14.47 1.03 -2.56
N THR A 156 -15.34 1.23 -3.55
CA THR A 156 -16.22 0.18 -4.11
C THR A 156 -15.83 -0.26 -5.52
N THR A 157 -14.94 0.48 -6.18
CA THR A 157 -14.42 0.13 -7.51
C THR A 157 -12.91 0.35 -7.63
N PRO A 158 -12.22 -0.36 -8.55
CA PRO A 158 -10.77 -0.21 -8.74
C PRO A 158 -10.30 1.20 -9.11
N VAL A 159 -11.17 2.02 -9.68
CA VAL A 159 -10.83 3.35 -10.21
C VAL A 159 -11.53 4.48 -9.46
N GLN A 160 -12.29 4.18 -8.40
CA GLN A 160 -12.89 5.23 -7.56
C GLN A 160 -11.78 6.08 -6.95
N THR A 161 -12.01 7.39 -6.92
CA THR A 161 -11.09 8.38 -6.32
C THR A 161 -11.78 9.07 -5.16
N GLY A 162 -11.00 9.77 -4.31
CA GLY A 162 -11.54 10.38 -3.10
C GLY A 162 -12.16 9.36 -2.14
N CYS A 163 -11.64 8.12 -2.12
CA CYS A 163 -12.17 7.01 -1.34
C CYS A 163 -11.10 6.40 -0.43
N VAL A 164 -11.53 5.57 0.53
CA VAL A 164 -10.66 4.86 1.46
C VAL A 164 -10.68 3.35 1.21
N ALA A 165 -9.50 2.76 1.02
CA ALA A 165 -9.31 1.32 1.03
C ALA A 165 -8.66 0.91 2.35
N ALA A 166 -9.38 0.14 3.16
CA ALA A 166 -8.90 -0.43 4.41
C ALA A 166 -9.15 -1.93 4.41
N TRP A 167 -8.23 -2.69 4.99
CA TRP A 167 -8.31 -4.15 5.14
C TRP A 167 -7.36 -4.59 6.25
N GLY A 168 -7.55 -5.78 6.80
CA GLY A 168 -6.59 -6.44 7.70
C GLY A 168 -6.51 -7.92 7.35
N VAL A 169 -5.30 -8.48 7.31
CA VAL A 169 -5.05 -9.77 6.66
C VAL A 169 -4.87 -10.90 7.66
N PHE A 170 -5.63 -11.99 7.43
CA PHE A 170 -5.56 -13.22 8.21
C PHE A 170 -5.53 -14.44 7.30
N ALA A 171 -5.07 -15.57 7.84
CA ALA A 171 -5.11 -16.84 7.14
C ALA A 171 -6.55 -17.34 6.95
N GLU A 172 -6.77 -18.06 5.86
CA GLU A 172 -8.00 -18.84 5.67
C GLU A 172 -8.23 -19.77 6.88
N GLY A 173 -9.44 -19.71 7.44
CA GLY A 173 -9.79 -20.49 8.63
C GLY A 173 -9.49 -19.82 9.97
N TYR A 174 -8.94 -18.60 10.00
CA TYR A 174 -8.89 -17.79 11.22
C TYR A 174 -10.32 -17.41 11.67
N ARG A 175 -10.64 -17.63 12.94
CA ARG A 175 -12.03 -17.50 13.45
C ARG A 175 -12.17 -16.58 14.65
N ASP A 176 -11.12 -16.38 15.44
CA ASP A 176 -11.19 -15.59 16.65
C ASP A 176 -10.63 -14.19 16.44
N PHE A 177 -11.47 -13.31 15.90
CA PHE A 177 -11.14 -11.90 15.77
C PHE A 177 -11.39 -11.13 17.07
N GLY A 178 -11.96 -11.74 18.11
CA GLY A 178 -12.49 -11.01 19.28
C GLY A 178 -11.42 -10.29 20.11
N ASP A 179 -10.21 -10.85 20.15
CA ASP A 179 -9.05 -10.24 20.79
C ASP A 179 -8.40 -9.19 19.87
N TRP A 180 -8.31 -9.47 18.57
CA TRP A 180 -7.83 -8.51 17.58
C TRP A 180 -8.71 -7.25 17.49
N GLU A 181 -10.03 -7.44 17.46
CA GLU A 181 -11.01 -6.35 17.46
C GLU A 181 -10.95 -5.52 18.74
N ALA A 182 -10.55 -6.11 19.87
CA ALA A 182 -10.40 -5.38 21.13
C ALA A 182 -9.24 -4.38 21.05
N VAL A 183 -8.15 -4.75 20.36
CA VAL A 183 -6.98 -3.88 20.17
C VAL A 183 -7.09 -3.00 18.91
N ASN A 184 -8.03 -3.29 18.01
CA ASN A 184 -8.38 -2.40 16.89
C ASN A 184 -9.18 -1.18 17.38
N HIS A 185 -8.53 -0.02 17.38
CA HIS A 185 -9.12 1.23 17.85
C HIS A 185 -9.37 2.21 16.69
N PHE A 186 -10.39 3.05 16.82
CA PHE A 186 -10.67 4.14 15.88
C PHE A 186 -10.92 5.46 16.64
N TRP A 187 -10.77 6.59 15.96
CA TRP A 187 -11.12 7.89 16.51
C TRP A 187 -12.62 8.13 16.32
N ASP A 188 -13.35 8.20 17.43
CA ASP A 188 -14.78 8.53 17.43
C ASP A 188 -14.92 10.03 17.68
N ALA A 189 -15.25 10.77 16.61
CA ALA A 189 -15.37 12.22 16.65
C ALA A 189 -16.66 12.69 17.35
N ASP A 190 -17.70 11.85 17.47
CA ASP A 190 -18.93 12.22 18.17
C ASP A 190 -18.70 12.35 19.68
N VAL A 191 -17.79 11.54 20.23
CA VAL A 191 -17.39 11.60 21.64
C VAL A 191 -16.00 12.21 21.87
N GLY A 192 -15.24 12.49 20.80
CA GLY A 192 -13.92 13.09 20.87
C GLY A 192 -12.86 12.22 21.57
N ARG A 193 -12.88 10.90 21.33
CA ARG A 193 -11.91 9.96 21.94
C ARG A 193 -11.68 8.71 21.10
N TRP A 194 -10.56 8.03 21.37
CA TRP A 194 -10.28 6.70 20.81
C TRP A 194 -11.19 5.65 21.45
N ARG A 195 -11.73 4.73 20.64
CA ARG A 195 -12.60 3.63 21.08
C ARG A 195 -12.23 2.32 20.40
N SER A 196 -12.47 1.20 21.08
CA SER A 196 -12.37 -0.12 20.45
C SER A 196 -13.47 -0.30 19.40
N ALA A 197 -13.11 -0.94 18.28
CA ALA A 197 -14.02 -1.29 17.19
C ALA A 197 -14.76 -2.64 17.44
N LYS A 198 -14.59 -3.24 18.62
CA LYS A 198 -15.14 -4.55 18.96
C LYS A 198 -16.65 -4.65 18.77
N GLY A 199 -17.07 -5.67 18.02
CA GLY A 199 -18.48 -5.92 17.70
C GLY A 199 -19.11 -4.93 16.74
N MET A 200 -18.33 -4.04 16.11
CA MET A 200 -18.82 -3.12 15.10
C MET A 200 -18.68 -3.71 13.69
N SER A 201 -19.49 -3.23 12.75
CA SER A 201 -19.33 -3.57 11.33
C SER A 201 -18.16 -2.79 10.74
N LEU A 202 -17.13 -3.49 10.27
CA LEU A 202 -15.89 -2.90 9.76
C LEU A 202 -15.86 -2.88 8.23
N VAL A 203 -15.28 -1.81 7.68
CA VAL A 203 -14.97 -1.66 6.26
C VAL A 203 -13.86 -2.62 5.86
N ASN A 204 -14.07 -3.39 4.79
CA ASN A 204 -13.02 -4.21 4.17
C ASN A 204 -13.08 -4.11 2.65
N VAL A 205 -12.05 -3.49 2.07
CA VAL A 205 -11.83 -3.45 0.63
C VAL A 205 -10.88 -4.58 0.27
N ASN A 206 -11.34 -5.52 -0.56
CA ASN A 206 -10.50 -6.62 -1.02
C ASN A 206 -9.27 -6.07 -1.79
N PRO A 207 -8.04 -6.33 -1.32
CA PRO A 207 -6.83 -5.68 -1.84
C PRO A 207 -6.33 -6.25 -3.18
N VAL A 208 -7.09 -7.16 -3.79
CA VAL A 208 -6.81 -7.69 -5.14
C VAL A 208 -7.76 -7.09 -6.17
N ASN A 209 -9.07 -7.09 -5.88
CA ASN A 209 -10.08 -6.57 -6.81
C ASN A 209 -10.52 -5.13 -6.53
N TRP A 210 -10.14 -4.56 -5.38
CA TRP A 210 -10.44 -3.18 -4.95
C TRP A 210 -11.92 -2.86 -4.80
N ARG A 211 -12.71 -3.87 -4.41
CA ARG A 211 -14.14 -3.76 -4.13
C ARG A 211 -14.40 -4.03 -2.65
N GLU A 212 -15.39 -3.32 -2.13
CA GLU A 212 -15.99 -3.59 -0.83
C GLU A 212 -17.24 -4.46 -1.06
N ASP A 213 -16.99 -5.74 -1.34
CA ASP A 213 -18.04 -6.75 -1.49
C ASP A 213 -17.53 -8.12 -1.00
N ASP A 214 -18.42 -9.11 -1.01
CA ASP A 214 -18.11 -10.48 -0.60
C ASP A 214 -17.48 -11.31 -1.73
N ALA A 215 -17.18 -10.71 -2.89
CA ALA A 215 -16.66 -11.46 -4.03
C ALA A 215 -15.21 -11.90 -3.78
N PRO A 216 -14.91 -13.22 -3.77
CA PRO A 216 -13.54 -13.68 -3.58
C PRO A 216 -12.71 -13.46 -4.85
N THR A 217 -11.40 -13.36 -4.66
CA THR A 217 -10.40 -13.37 -5.74
C THR A 217 -9.57 -14.64 -5.66
N LEU A 218 -9.28 -15.22 -6.82
CA LEU A 218 -8.39 -16.38 -6.93
C LEU A 218 -6.93 -15.92 -6.93
N PRO A 219 -5.97 -16.79 -6.56
CA PRO A 219 -4.55 -16.47 -6.66
C PRO A 219 -4.14 -15.95 -8.04
N ALA A 220 -4.70 -16.47 -9.13
CA ALA A 220 -4.41 -15.98 -10.47
C ALA A 220 -4.70 -14.47 -10.71
N ALA A 221 -5.51 -13.83 -9.87
CA ALA A 221 -5.79 -12.38 -9.96
C ALA A 221 -4.80 -11.52 -9.16
N HIS A 222 -4.02 -12.12 -8.26
CA HIS A 222 -3.10 -11.44 -7.35
C HIS A 222 -1.79 -11.08 -8.05
N LEU A 223 -1.53 -9.78 -8.19
CA LEU A 223 -0.42 -9.25 -8.97
C LEU A 223 0.93 -9.44 -8.28
N GLY A 224 0.95 -9.51 -6.94
CA GLY A 224 2.08 -10.11 -6.25
C GLY A 224 2.51 -9.48 -4.93
N ALA A 225 3.07 -10.35 -4.09
CA ALA A 225 3.64 -10.03 -2.80
C ALA A 225 5.15 -9.75 -2.91
N VAL A 226 5.70 -9.02 -1.95
CA VAL A 226 7.15 -8.91 -1.71
C VAL A 226 7.49 -9.54 -0.36
N PRO A 227 8.49 -10.44 -0.28
CA PRO A 227 8.92 -11.00 0.99
C PRO A 227 9.41 -9.92 1.95
N PHE A 228 9.06 -10.08 3.22
CA PHE A 228 9.36 -9.16 4.30
C PHE A 228 9.47 -9.92 5.64
N GLY A 229 10.33 -9.44 6.54
CA GLY A 229 10.52 -9.95 7.90
C GLY A 229 11.77 -10.80 8.09
N VAL A 230 12.28 -11.40 7.01
CA VAL A 230 13.59 -12.06 6.98
C VAL A 230 14.58 -11.19 6.21
N ALA A 231 15.60 -10.66 6.90
CA ALA A 231 16.48 -9.61 6.36
C ALA A 231 17.11 -9.95 4.99
N GLN A 232 17.42 -11.22 4.74
CA GLN A 232 18.02 -11.68 3.49
C GLN A 232 17.00 -11.80 2.33
N SER A 233 15.71 -11.89 2.63
CA SER A 233 14.65 -12.05 1.62
C SER A 233 13.89 -10.76 1.34
N HIS A 234 14.09 -9.70 2.14
CA HIS A 234 13.47 -8.39 1.94
C HIS A 234 13.57 -7.92 0.48
N PHE A 235 12.43 -7.80 -0.18
CA PHE A 235 12.35 -7.32 -1.58
C PHE A 235 13.20 -8.14 -2.57
N SER A 236 13.50 -9.39 -2.24
CA SER A 236 14.27 -10.28 -3.10
C SER A 236 13.58 -10.52 -4.45
N ARG A 237 12.24 -10.57 -4.44
CA ARG A 237 11.40 -10.78 -5.63
C ARG A 237 9.97 -10.31 -5.41
N VAL A 238 9.23 -10.15 -6.50
CA VAL A 238 7.77 -10.09 -6.46
C VAL A 238 7.21 -11.47 -6.77
N MET A 239 6.22 -11.89 -6.00
CA MET A 239 5.61 -13.21 -6.03
C MET A 239 4.16 -13.11 -6.51
N PRO A 240 3.92 -13.12 -7.83
CA PRO A 240 2.57 -13.12 -8.38
C PRO A 240 1.86 -14.42 -8.00
N HIS A 241 0.53 -14.35 -7.96
CA HIS A 241 -0.34 -15.49 -7.71
C HIS A 241 -0.10 -16.24 -6.39
N LEU A 242 0.53 -15.59 -5.42
CA LEU A 242 0.80 -16.19 -4.10
C LEU A 242 -0.49 -16.54 -3.34
N VAL A 243 -1.47 -15.62 -3.29
CA VAL A 243 -2.71 -15.80 -2.54
C VAL A 243 -3.93 -15.30 -3.29
N GLY A 244 -5.07 -15.95 -3.11
CA GLY A 244 -6.40 -15.37 -3.32
C GLY A 244 -6.90 -14.72 -2.03
N ALA A 245 -7.92 -13.88 -2.13
CA ALA A 245 -8.45 -13.10 -1.00
C ALA A 245 -9.98 -13.14 -0.96
N ARG A 246 -10.56 -13.24 0.23
CA ARG A 246 -12.01 -13.10 0.45
C ARG A 246 -12.31 -12.34 1.73
N THR A 247 -13.45 -11.66 1.78
CA THR A 247 -13.90 -10.91 2.96
C THR A 247 -14.59 -11.84 3.96
N VAL A 248 -14.24 -11.75 5.25
CA VAL A 248 -14.98 -12.34 6.37
C VAL A 248 -14.95 -11.38 7.54
N SER A 249 -16.12 -11.02 8.07
CA SER A 249 -16.25 -10.19 9.28
C SER A 249 -15.44 -8.88 9.23
N GLY A 250 -15.33 -8.25 8.06
CA GLY A 250 -14.56 -7.01 7.91
C GLY A 250 -13.04 -7.21 7.85
N TYR A 251 -12.57 -8.44 7.61
CA TYR A 251 -11.17 -8.78 7.40
C TYR A 251 -10.96 -9.50 6.07
N THR A 252 -9.74 -9.45 5.56
CA THR A 252 -9.30 -10.14 4.36
C THR A 252 -8.64 -11.46 4.73
N LEU A 253 -9.28 -12.57 4.37
CA LEU A 253 -8.72 -13.91 4.55
C LEU A 253 -8.02 -14.35 3.28
N VAL A 254 -6.80 -14.86 3.41
CA VAL A 254 -5.97 -15.27 2.29
C VAL A 254 -5.70 -16.77 2.26
N SER A 255 -5.63 -17.32 1.05
CA SER A 255 -5.26 -18.73 0.78
C SER A 255 -4.49 -18.87 -0.54
N PRO A 256 -3.58 -19.86 -0.70
CA PRO A 256 -3.19 -20.87 0.29
C PRO A 256 -2.33 -20.30 1.43
N THR A 257 -2.40 -20.96 2.58
CA THR A 257 -1.65 -20.68 3.82
C THR A 257 -1.26 -22.02 4.48
N PRO A 258 -0.25 -22.07 5.38
CA PRO A 258 0.56 -20.96 5.89
C PRO A 258 1.51 -20.37 4.84
N LEU A 259 1.80 -19.08 4.97
CA LEU A 259 2.88 -18.44 4.21
C LEU A 259 4.24 -19.03 4.65
N SER A 260 5.19 -19.11 3.72
CA SER A 260 6.55 -19.58 4.04
C SER A 260 7.24 -18.64 5.02
N ALA A 261 7.63 -19.17 6.19
CA ALA A 261 8.37 -18.42 7.21
C ALA A 261 9.76 -17.95 6.75
N ASP A 262 10.33 -18.54 5.69
CA ASP A 262 11.59 -18.05 5.10
C ASP A 262 11.40 -16.72 4.35
N LEU A 263 10.15 -16.38 4.01
CA LEU A 263 9.79 -15.22 3.19
C LEU A 263 8.91 -14.21 3.95
N PHE A 264 8.07 -14.69 4.85
CA PHE A 264 7.11 -13.90 5.63
C PHE A 264 7.21 -14.32 7.10
N TYR A 265 8.05 -13.64 7.87
CA TYR A 265 8.23 -13.91 9.29
C TYR A 265 8.29 -12.63 10.10
N ASP A 266 7.32 -12.45 10.99
CA ASP A 266 7.14 -11.23 11.77
C ASP A 266 7.96 -11.23 13.06
N GLY A 267 8.76 -12.28 13.30
CA GLY A 267 9.50 -12.47 14.55
C GLY A 267 8.68 -13.14 15.66
N GLY A 268 7.49 -13.67 15.35
CA GLY A 268 6.56 -14.21 16.34
C GLY A 268 5.91 -13.11 17.18
N VAL A 269 5.67 -11.95 16.56
CA VAL A 269 5.00 -10.81 17.23
C VAL A 269 3.51 -11.08 17.35
N PHE A 270 2.91 -11.71 16.34
CA PHE A 270 1.50 -12.07 16.30
C PHE A 270 1.30 -13.58 16.24
N ASP A 271 0.09 -14.01 16.63
CA ASP A 271 -0.31 -15.41 16.61
C ASP A 271 -0.33 -15.99 15.19
N GLU A 272 -0.22 -17.31 15.10
CA GLU A 272 -0.25 -18.03 13.83
C GLU A 272 -1.51 -17.68 13.02
N GLY A 273 -1.30 -17.30 11.75
CA GLY A 273 -2.37 -16.91 10.85
C GLY A 273 -2.81 -15.46 10.95
N ASN A 274 -2.26 -14.66 11.87
CA ASN A 274 -2.36 -13.20 11.82
C ASN A 274 -1.22 -12.66 10.92
N TYR A 275 -1.58 -12.02 9.80
CA TYR A 275 -0.61 -11.50 8.82
C TYR A 275 -0.53 -9.97 8.83
N HIS A 276 -0.92 -9.32 9.92
CA HIS A 276 -0.94 -7.85 10.07
C HIS A 276 0.35 -7.15 9.64
N VAL A 277 1.53 -7.68 9.98
CA VAL A 277 2.82 -7.08 9.58
C VAL A 277 2.99 -7.05 8.05
N PHE A 278 2.27 -7.90 7.34
CA PHE A 278 2.37 -8.09 5.90
C PHE A 278 1.19 -7.50 5.11
N ASP A 279 0.26 -6.76 5.73
CA ASP A 279 -0.95 -6.27 5.04
C ASP A 279 -0.66 -5.50 3.74
N ILE A 280 0.46 -4.78 3.67
CA ILE A 280 0.92 -4.10 2.46
C ILE A 280 1.86 -4.98 1.64
N ALA A 281 2.80 -5.68 2.29
CA ALA A 281 3.81 -6.48 1.61
C ALA A 281 3.18 -7.62 0.79
N LEU A 282 2.09 -8.22 1.28
CA LEU A 282 1.36 -9.25 0.57
C LEU A 282 0.73 -8.73 -0.72
N PHE A 283 0.29 -7.48 -0.77
CA PHE A 283 -0.41 -6.91 -1.93
C PHE A 283 0.40 -5.79 -2.59
N TRP A 284 1.74 -5.86 -2.52
CA TRP A 284 2.62 -4.77 -2.92
C TRP A 284 2.45 -4.38 -4.39
N ALA A 285 2.40 -5.38 -5.29
CA ALA A 285 2.22 -5.13 -6.71
C ALA A 285 0.78 -4.73 -7.05
N ASP A 286 -0.20 -5.31 -6.35
CA ASP A 286 -1.62 -4.94 -6.47
C ASP A 286 -1.80 -3.46 -6.09
N LEU A 287 -1.25 -3.04 -4.96
CA LEU A 287 -1.30 -1.65 -4.48
C LEU A 287 -0.64 -0.69 -5.47
N ARG A 288 0.55 -1.05 -5.98
CA ARG A 288 1.25 -0.25 -6.98
C ARG A 288 0.41 -0.06 -8.24
N ALA A 289 -0.20 -1.12 -8.74
CA ALA A 289 -1.08 -1.07 -9.89
C ALA A 289 -2.36 -0.26 -9.61
N ASN A 290 -2.95 -0.41 -8.42
CA ASN A 290 -4.18 0.28 -8.08
C ASN A 290 -4.00 1.77 -7.83
N ALA A 291 -2.94 2.16 -7.11
CA ALA A 291 -2.58 3.55 -6.92
C ALA A 291 -2.42 4.25 -8.27
N ARG A 292 -1.78 3.57 -9.22
CA ARG A 292 -1.66 4.05 -10.59
C ARG A 292 -3.03 4.21 -11.26
N ASN A 293 -3.89 3.19 -11.20
CA ASN A 293 -5.24 3.26 -11.77
C ASN A 293 -6.09 4.39 -11.21
N ARG A 294 -6.04 4.63 -9.89
CA ARG A 294 -6.77 5.72 -9.24
C ARG A 294 -6.19 7.08 -9.57
N PHE A 295 -4.87 7.21 -9.64
CA PHE A 295 -4.24 8.46 -10.10
C PHE A 295 -4.67 8.84 -11.52
N VAL A 296 -4.71 7.85 -12.41
CA VAL A 296 -5.20 8.00 -13.77
C VAL A 296 -6.66 8.49 -13.79
N ALA A 297 -7.53 7.83 -13.02
CA ALA A 297 -8.93 8.20 -12.94
C ALA A 297 -9.11 9.61 -12.37
N PHE A 298 -8.28 9.99 -11.38
CA PHE A 298 -8.30 11.31 -10.77
C PHE A 298 -7.97 12.40 -11.80
N LEU A 299 -6.86 12.24 -12.53
CA LEU A 299 -6.48 13.20 -13.57
C LEU A 299 -7.55 13.31 -14.66
N ALA A 300 -8.17 12.19 -15.05
CA ALA A 300 -9.23 12.20 -16.05
C ALA A 300 -10.48 12.94 -15.57
N ALA A 301 -10.90 12.74 -14.32
CA ALA A 301 -12.05 13.43 -13.73
C ALA A 301 -11.85 14.95 -13.63
N GLN A 302 -10.60 15.41 -13.46
CA GLN A 302 -10.25 16.84 -13.41
C GLN A 302 -10.16 17.50 -14.80
N GLY A 303 -10.48 16.78 -15.88
CA GLY A 303 -10.23 17.27 -17.25
C GLY A 303 -8.73 17.41 -17.58
N GLN A 304 -7.87 16.85 -16.73
CA GLN A 304 -6.41 16.82 -16.86
C GLN A 304 -5.91 15.52 -17.51
N ALA A 305 -6.76 14.81 -18.27
CA ALA A 305 -6.37 13.68 -19.12
C ALA A 305 -5.53 14.17 -20.31
N ALA A 306 -4.34 14.69 -20.03
CA ALA A 306 -3.50 15.35 -21.00
C ALA A 306 -2.38 14.46 -21.54
N GLY A 307 -2.47 13.12 -21.45
CA GLY A 307 -1.37 12.27 -21.90
C GLY A 307 -1.57 10.75 -21.79
N PRO A 308 -0.65 9.98 -22.39
CA PRO A 308 -0.66 8.52 -22.36
C PRO A 308 -0.41 8.01 -20.96
N LEU A 309 -0.83 6.77 -20.67
CA LEU A 309 -0.67 6.17 -19.34
C LEU A 309 -0.31 4.69 -19.46
N ILE A 310 0.91 4.35 -19.06
CA ILE A 310 1.42 2.98 -19.08
C ILE A 310 0.70 2.14 -18.02
N ILE A 311 0.21 0.97 -18.44
CA ILE A 311 -0.26 -0.11 -17.58
C ILE A 311 0.75 -1.24 -17.70
N ALA A 312 1.54 -1.45 -16.64
CA ALA A 312 2.51 -2.53 -16.54
C ALA A 312 2.33 -3.24 -15.20
N PRO A 313 2.63 -4.54 -15.09
CA PRO A 313 2.81 -5.14 -13.78
C PRO A 313 3.97 -4.43 -13.06
N ALA A 314 3.89 -4.37 -11.73
CA ALA A 314 4.95 -3.83 -10.91
C ALA A 314 6.28 -4.58 -11.08
N ALA A 315 6.17 -5.89 -11.31
CA ALA A 315 7.29 -6.78 -11.54
C ALA A 315 6.84 -8.03 -12.29
N VAL A 316 7.80 -8.71 -12.92
CA VAL A 316 7.58 -9.98 -13.59
C VAL A 316 8.86 -10.81 -13.56
N THR A 317 8.71 -12.12 -13.49
CA THR A 317 9.83 -13.07 -13.53
C THR A 317 10.00 -13.64 -14.93
N ALA A 318 11.24 -13.75 -15.38
CA ALA A 318 11.62 -14.47 -16.59
C ALA A 318 12.77 -15.44 -16.29
N ILE A 319 12.90 -16.49 -17.10
CA ILE A 319 13.95 -17.50 -16.94
C ILE A 319 15.09 -17.22 -17.92
N ALA A 320 16.31 -17.16 -17.41
CA ALA A 320 17.51 -16.98 -18.23
C ALA A 320 17.59 -18.06 -19.32
N GLY A 321 17.81 -17.64 -20.56
CA GLY A 321 17.93 -18.55 -21.72
C GLY A 321 16.61 -19.02 -22.33
N ARG A 322 15.45 -18.65 -21.76
CA ARG A 322 14.13 -18.99 -22.32
C ARG A 322 13.45 -17.80 -23.00
N PRO A 323 12.65 -18.01 -24.06
CA PRO A 323 11.85 -16.94 -24.65
C PRO A 323 10.92 -16.29 -23.62
N PHE A 324 10.86 -14.97 -23.62
CA PHE A 324 10.02 -14.14 -22.78
C PHE A 324 9.23 -13.15 -23.63
N ARG A 325 7.96 -12.89 -23.27
CA ARG A 325 7.11 -11.84 -23.85
C ARG A 325 6.24 -11.20 -22.77
N LEU A 326 6.13 -9.88 -22.80
CA LEU A 326 5.22 -9.06 -22.00
C LEU A 326 4.73 -7.89 -22.85
N THR A 327 3.42 -7.72 -23.01
CA THR A 327 2.84 -6.55 -23.68
C THR A 327 2.37 -5.53 -22.65
N LEU A 328 2.84 -4.29 -22.77
CA LEU A 328 2.41 -3.18 -21.92
C LEU A 328 1.03 -2.68 -22.38
N GLY A 329 0.17 -2.36 -21.43
CA GLY A 329 -1.08 -1.66 -21.72
C GLY A 329 -0.90 -0.15 -21.81
N LEU A 330 -1.78 0.53 -22.54
CA LEU A 330 -1.82 1.99 -22.66
C LEU A 330 -3.25 2.49 -22.49
N ARG A 331 -3.45 3.54 -21.69
CA ARG A 331 -4.67 4.35 -21.71
C ARG A 331 -4.38 5.75 -22.24
N ASN A 332 -5.42 6.40 -22.78
CA ASN A 332 -5.44 7.79 -23.24
C ASN A 332 -4.55 8.10 -24.47
N GLY A 333 -4.77 7.33 -25.54
CA GLY A 333 -4.29 7.63 -26.89
C GLY A 333 -3.00 6.89 -27.27
N PRO A 334 -2.62 6.89 -28.56
CA PRO A 334 -1.39 6.27 -28.99
C PRO A 334 -0.20 7.07 -28.45
N ALA A 335 0.83 6.35 -28.03
CA ALA A 335 2.11 6.92 -27.63
C ALA A 335 3.22 5.97 -28.05
N ALA A 336 4.38 6.54 -28.35
CA ALA A 336 5.58 5.76 -28.58
C ALA A 336 6.11 5.28 -27.23
N PHE A 337 6.29 3.96 -27.10
CA PHE A 337 6.91 3.37 -25.93
C PHE A 337 8.44 3.41 -26.04
N ASN A 338 9.10 3.57 -24.88
CA ASN A 338 10.52 3.37 -24.70
C ASN A 338 10.78 2.60 -23.39
N ALA A 339 11.88 1.87 -23.33
CA ALA A 339 12.31 1.14 -22.14
C ALA A 339 13.81 1.29 -21.94
N GLU A 340 14.21 1.74 -20.75
CA GLU A 340 15.59 1.84 -20.32
C GLU A 340 15.86 0.84 -19.19
N GLY A 341 17.02 0.18 -19.21
CA GLY A 341 17.40 -0.80 -18.18
C GLY A 341 16.91 -2.23 -18.45
N LEU A 342 16.47 -2.54 -19.67
CA LEU A 342 16.18 -3.92 -20.07
C LEU A 342 17.43 -4.82 -19.98
N PRO A 343 17.31 -6.05 -19.44
CA PRO A 343 18.42 -7.00 -19.42
C PRO A 343 18.82 -7.42 -20.84
N ALA A 344 20.09 -7.78 -21.00
CA ALA A 344 20.62 -8.23 -22.29
C ALA A 344 19.81 -9.39 -22.87
N GLY A 345 19.39 -9.24 -24.13
CA GLY A 345 18.59 -10.22 -24.85
C GLY A 345 17.08 -9.91 -24.91
N LEU A 346 16.62 -8.84 -24.25
CA LEU A 346 15.27 -8.29 -24.41
C LEU A 346 15.29 -6.97 -25.19
N SER A 347 14.22 -6.71 -25.92
CA SER A 347 13.94 -5.45 -26.60
C SER A 347 12.48 -5.06 -26.44
N LEU A 348 12.17 -3.78 -26.58
CA LEU A 348 10.81 -3.25 -26.62
C LEU A 348 10.46 -2.83 -28.05
N ASP A 349 9.28 -3.24 -28.52
CA ASP A 349 8.63 -2.69 -29.71
C ASP A 349 7.93 -1.37 -29.35
N SER A 350 8.33 -0.27 -30.00
CA SER A 350 7.88 1.09 -29.66
C SER A 350 6.42 1.37 -29.96
N ASP A 351 5.82 0.62 -30.89
CA ASP A 351 4.47 0.88 -31.40
C ASP A 351 3.44 0.04 -30.65
N THR A 352 3.81 -1.19 -30.29
CA THR A 352 2.94 -2.15 -29.61
C THR A 352 3.16 -2.21 -28.10
N GLY A 353 4.31 -1.73 -27.61
CA GLY A 353 4.70 -1.88 -26.21
C GLY A 353 5.07 -3.31 -25.83
N GLU A 354 5.36 -4.21 -26.79
CA GLU A 354 5.79 -5.58 -26.49
C GLU A 354 7.27 -5.62 -26.11
N ILE A 355 7.56 -6.06 -24.89
CA ILE A 355 8.90 -6.47 -24.45
C ILE A 355 9.06 -7.95 -24.78
N SER A 356 10.02 -8.31 -25.63
CA SER A 356 10.26 -9.70 -26.01
C SER A 356 11.73 -10.03 -26.24
N GLY A 357 12.05 -11.33 -26.21
CA GLY A 357 13.39 -11.85 -26.49
C GLY A 357 13.78 -13.02 -25.58
N THR A 358 15.08 -13.21 -25.36
CA THR A 358 15.62 -14.25 -24.49
C THR A 358 16.63 -13.64 -23.53
N PRO A 359 16.26 -13.40 -22.25
CA PRO A 359 17.13 -12.73 -21.29
C PRO A 359 18.30 -13.64 -20.90
N ARG A 360 19.48 -13.05 -20.70
CA ARG A 360 20.71 -13.82 -20.37
C ARG A 360 21.26 -13.53 -18.98
N THR A 361 21.11 -12.31 -18.52
CA THR A 361 21.73 -11.85 -17.27
C THR A 361 20.76 -12.05 -16.10
N MET A 362 21.07 -13.01 -15.24
CA MET A 362 20.32 -13.25 -14.00
C MET A 362 20.35 -12.04 -13.06
N GLY A 363 19.36 -11.96 -12.18
CA GLY A 363 19.26 -10.93 -11.15
C GLY A 363 18.07 -9.99 -11.37
N ARG A 364 17.98 -9.00 -10.49
CA ARG A 364 16.92 -8.00 -10.48
C ARG A 364 17.31 -6.82 -11.37
N HIS A 365 16.48 -6.51 -12.36
CA HIS A 365 16.64 -5.36 -13.27
C HIS A 365 15.46 -4.41 -13.07
N VAL A 366 15.76 -3.13 -12.88
CA VAL A 366 14.73 -2.08 -12.77
C VAL A 366 14.63 -1.39 -14.13
N VAL A 367 13.51 -1.57 -14.81
CA VAL A 367 13.25 -1.02 -16.15
C VAL A 367 12.41 0.24 -16.01
N THR A 368 12.90 1.35 -16.55
CA THR A 368 12.12 2.59 -16.69
C THR A 368 11.37 2.54 -18.01
N LEU A 369 10.04 2.50 -17.95
CA LEU A 369 9.14 2.53 -19.09
C LEU A 369 8.69 3.97 -19.31
N THR A 370 8.68 4.40 -20.57
CA THR A 370 8.19 5.73 -20.96
C THR A 370 7.18 5.58 -22.09
N ALA A 371 6.05 6.28 -22.01
CA ALA A 371 5.12 6.44 -23.13
C ALA A 371 5.02 7.93 -23.45
N THR A 372 5.38 8.31 -24.67
CA THR A 372 5.40 9.71 -25.09
C THR A 372 4.34 9.98 -26.17
N ALA A 373 3.47 10.94 -25.90
CA ALA A 373 2.59 11.56 -26.86
C ALA A 373 3.01 13.03 -27.09
N PRO A 374 2.53 13.72 -28.14
CA PRO A 374 2.98 15.07 -28.48
C PRO A 374 2.87 16.12 -27.36
N ALA A 375 1.88 15.98 -26.48
CA ALA A 375 1.59 16.96 -25.41
C ALA A 375 2.00 16.48 -24.00
N ALA A 376 2.39 15.20 -23.84
CA ALA A 376 2.72 14.65 -22.54
C ALA A 376 3.48 13.33 -22.62
N THR A 377 4.23 13.08 -21.55
CA THR A 377 4.93 11.84 -21.31
C THR A 377 4.45 11.23 -20.01
N ASP A 378 4.36 9.91 -20.01
CA ASP A 378 4.17 9.12 -18.82
C ASP A 378 5.33 8.16 -18.59
N ILE A 379 5.63 7.94 -17.32
CA ILE A 379 6.74 7.10 -16.89
C ILE A 379 6.21 6.10 -15.86
N ALA A 380 6.60 4.85 -16.04
CA ALA A 380 6.34 3.75 -15.12
C ALA A 380 7.64 2.96 -14.89
N GLU A 381 7.66 2.12 -13.87
CA GLU A 381 8.77 1.22 -13.59
C GLU A 381 8.27 -0.22 -13.54
N LEU A 382 9.06 -1.10 -14.14
CA LEU A 382 8.88 -2.55 -14.14
C LEU A 382 10.12 -3.20 -13.53
N VAL A 383 9.95 -4.02 -12.49
CA VAL A 383 11.04 -4.86 -11.99
C VAL A 383 11.05 -6.20 -12.73
N LEU A 384 12.07 -6.45 -13.54
CA LEU A 384 12.32 -7.73 -14.19
C LEU A 384 13.26 -8.58 -13.35
N LEU A 385 12.77 -9.69 -12.81
CA LEU A 385 13.62 -10.68 -12.15
C LEU A 385 13.98 -11.78 -13.14
N ILE A 386 15.27 -11.92 -13.44
CA ILE A 386 15.78 -12.99 -14.28
C ILE A 386 16.34 -14.11 -13.39
N GLU A 387 15.61 -15.21 -13.32
CA GLU A 387 15.99 -16.39 -12.51
C GLU A 387 16.77 -17.41 -13.34
N ALA A 388 17.52 -18.28 -12.66
CA ALA A 388 18.21 -19.40 -13.29
C ALA A 388 17.22 -20.44 -13.81
N ASP A 389 17.56 -21.12 -14.91
CA ASP A 389 16.83 -22.31 -15.36
C ASP A 389 17.16 -23.48 -14.42
N SER A 390 16.40 -23.59 -13.32
CA SER A 390 16.57 -24.66 -12.32
C SER A 390 15.80 -25.92 -12.72
N PRO A 391 16.44 -27.11 -12.76
CA PRO A 391 15.79 -28.35 -13.17
C PRO A 391 14.61 -28.82 -12.29
N HIS A 392 14.46 -28.32 -11.06
CA HIS A 392 13.49 -28.81 -10.06
C HIS A 392 12.06 -28.26 -10.18
N GLN A 393 11.73 -27.45 -11.20
CA GLN A 393 10.34 -27.03 -11.48
C GLN A 393 9.68 -27.85 -12.61
N ARG A 394 10.31 -28.97 -12.99
CA ARG A 394 9.74 -29.96 -13.91
C ARG A 394 9.35 -31.19 -13.10
N ASP A 395 8.22 -31.13 -12.40
CA ASP A 395 7.40 -32.29 -12.02
C ASP A 395 5.99 -31.83 -11.67
#